data_AF-A0A844AP70-F1
#
_entry.id   AF-A0A844AP70-F1
#
_cell.length_a   1.000
_cell.length_b   1.000
_cell.length_c   1.000
_cell.angle_alpha   90.00
_cell.angle_beta   90.00
_cell.angle_gamma   90.00
#
_symmetry.space_group_name_H-M   'P 1'
#
loop_
_entity.id
_entity.type
_entity.pdbx_description
1 polymer ?
#
loop_
_entity_poly.entity_id
_entity_poly.type
_entity_poly.pdbx_seq_one_letter_code
_entity_poly.pdbx_strand_id
1 'polypeptide(L)' 'MNHSANSSGANYILAALLPRLEHIKPGLTQDLLAGIRADKAAIESAGKMTPDIEETFCVAEHILAAANP' A
#
# COMPACT_ATOMS: atom_id res chain seq x y z
N MET A 1 23.84 0.66 2.26
CA MET A 1 22.52 1.35 2.30
C MET A 1 22.08 1.59 0.86
N ASN A 2 21.20 0.76 0.32
CA ASN A 2 20.74 0.79 -1.10
C ASN A 2 19.20 0.61 -1.18
N HIS A 3 18.45 1.11 -0.20
CA HIS A 3 16.99 0.87 -0.11
C HIS A 3 16.15 1.80 -1.00
N SER A 4 16.69 2.91 -1.52
CA SER A 4 15.88 3.92 -2.22
C SER A 4 15.56 3.58 -3.69
N ALA A 5 16.43 2.84 -4.37
CA ALA A 5 16.24 2.51 -5.80
C ALA A 5 15.23 1.36 -6.03
N ASN A 6 15.09 0.45 -5.06
CA ASN A 6 14.15 -0.68 -5.17
C ASN A 6 12.70 -0.24 -4.95
N SER A 7 12.47 0.75 -4.08
CA SER A 7 11.14 1.28 -3.81
C SER A 7 10.56 2.05 -5.00
N SER A 8 11.38 2.81 -5.73
CA SER A 8 10.89 3.59 -6.89
C SER A 8 10.48 2.72 -8.07
N GLY A 9 11.25 1.68 -8.39
CA GLY A 9 10.92 0.72 -9.45
C GLY A 9 9.66 -0.10 -9.14
N ALA A 10 9.53 -0.59 -7.91
CA ALA A 10 8.33 -1.30 -7.47
C ALA A 10 7.09 -0.41 -7.51
N ASN A 11 7.20 0.84 -7.05
CA ASN A 11 6.10 1.80 -7.07
C ASN A 11 5.65 2.12 -8.50
N TYR A 12 6.58 2.29 -9.43
CA TYR A 12 6.26 2.51 -10.84
C TYR A 12 5.50 1.33 -11.46
N ILE A 13 5.96 0.10 -11.20
CA ILE A 13 5.30 -1.12 -11.70
C ILE A 13 3.91 -1.27 -11.07
N LEU A 14 3.79 -1.10 -9.75
CA LEU A 14 2.52 -1.23 -9.03
C LEU A 14 1.51 -0.17 -9.49
N ALA A 15 1.93 1.09 -9.67
CA ALA A 15 1.08 2.15 -10.19
C ALA A 15 0.52 1.84 -11.59
N ALA A 16 1.27 1.12 -12.44
CA ALA A 16 0.80 0.70 -13.75
C ALA A 16 -0.10 -0.55 -13.70
N LEU A 17 0.14 -1.47 -12.75
CA LEU A 17 -0.60 -2.73 -12.65
C LEU A 17 -1.94 -2.59 -11.93
N LEU A 18 -2.01 -1.77 -10.88
CA LEU A 18 -3.21 -1.64 -10.05
C LEU A 18 -4.45 -1.20 -10.85
N PRO A 19 -4.40 -0.21 -11.76
CA PRO A 19 -5.55 0.14 -12.60
C PRO A 19 -6.00 -1.01 -13.51
N ARG A 20 -5.05 -1.82 -14.01
CA ARG A 20 -5.37 -2.99 -14.85
C ARG A 20 -6.07 -4.07 -14.04
N LEU A 21 -5.63 -4.28 -12.80
CA LEU A 21 -6.26 -5.23 -11.89
C LEU A 21 -7.65 -4.76 -11.45
N GLU A 22 -7.83 -3.46 -11.19
CA GLU A 22 -9.13 -2.85 -10.89
C GLU A 22 -10.11 -3.00 -12.07
N HIS A 23 -9.64 -2.86 -13.31
CA HIS A 23 -10.47 -3.11 -14.48
C HIS A 23 -10.93 -4.58 -14.59
N ILE A 24 -10.07 -5.53 -14.21
CA ILE A 24 -10.40 -6.96 -14.21
C ILE A 24 -11.34 -7.31 -13.04
N LYS A 25 -11.12 -6.70 -11.88
CA LYS A 25 -11.93 -6.87 -10.67
C LYS A 25 -12.24 -5.51 -10.05
N PRO A 26 -13.40 -4.91 -10.39
CA PRO A 26 -13.86 -3.69 -9.75
C PRO A 26 -14.01 -3.88 -8.24
N GLY A 27 -13.55 -2.91 -7.47
CA GLY A 27 -13.51 -2.91 -6.01
C GLY A 27 -12.21 -3.48 -5.41
N LEU A 28 -11.32 -4.08 -6.21
CA LEU A 28 -10.11 -4.73 -5.68
C LEU A 28 -9.20 -3.75 -4.92
N THR A 29 -8.98 -2.55 -5.45
CA THR A 29 -8.15 -1.52 -4.80
C THR A 29 -8.76 -1.05 -3.47
N GLN A 30 -10.09 -0.99 -3.38
CA GLN A 30 -10.79 -0.68 -2.13
C GLN A 30 -10.64 -1.81 -1.10
N ASP A 31 -10.78 -3.07 -1.54
CA ASP A 31 -10.56 -4.25 -0.69
C ASP A 31 -9.12 -4.28 -0.15
N LEU A 32 -8.13 -3.99 -0.99
CA LEU A 32 -6.72 -3.92 -0.58
C LEU A 32 -6.48 -2.81 0.45
N LEU A 33 -7.05 -1.62 0.22
CA LEU A 33 -6.93 -0.51 1.16
C LEU A 33 -7.60 -0.83 2.51
N ALA A 34 -8.76 -1.49 2.49
CA ALA A 34 -9.44 -1.94 3.69
C ALA A 34 -8.60 -2.96 4.48
N GLY A 35 -7.96 -3.91 3.81
CA GLY A 35 -7.05 -4.87 4.41
C GLY A 35 -5.86 -4.20 5.10
N ILE A 36 -5.19 -3.26 4.40
CA ILE A 36 -4.06 -2.50 4.95
C ILE A 36 -4.46 -1.73 6.21
N ARG A 37 -5.61 -1.08 6.21
CA ARG A 37 -6.11 -0.36 7.39
C ARG A 37 -6.42 -1.30 8.56
N ALA A 38 -6.98 -2.47 8.28
CA ALA A 38 -7.23 -3.48 9.29
C ALA A 38 -5.93 -3.99 9.91
N ASP A 39 -4.91 -4.26 9.09
CA ASP A 39 -3.58 -4.68 9.55
C ASP A 39 -2.89 -3.59 10.37
N LYS A 40 -2.98 -2.32 9.95
CA LYS A 40 -2.47 -1.18 10.71
C LYS A 40 -3.11 -1.13 12.10
N ALA A 41 -4.44 -1.17 12.17
CA ALA A 41 -5.18 -1.15 13.44
C ALA A 41 -4.82 -2.35 14.34
N ALA A 42 -4.61 -3.54 13.75
CA ALA A 42 -4.18 -4.72 14.49
C ALA A 42 -2.79 -4.52 15.11
N ILE A 43 -1.83 -3.96 14.37
CA ILE A 43 -0.48 -3.68 14.86
C ILE A 43 -0.48 -2.60 15.95
N GLU A 44 -1.27 -1.53 15.76
CA GLU A 44 -1.46 -0.47 16.76
C GLU A 44 -2.03 -1.05 18.06
N SER A 45 -3.08 -1.87 17.96
CA SER A 45 -3.72 -2.51 19.13
C SER A 45 -2.79 -3.47 19.87
N ALA A 46 -1.84 -4.07 19.17
CA ALA A 46 -0.83 -4.96 19.75
C ALA A 46 0.34 -4.20 20.41
N GLY A 47 0.36 -2.86 20.33
CA GLY A 47 1.46 -2.04 20.83
C GLY A 47 2.78 -2.26 20.07
N LYS A 48 2.69 -2.71 18.81
CA LYS A 48 3.86 -3.07 17.98
C LYS A 48 4.19 -2.02 16.91
N MET A 49 3.51 -0.87 16.94
CA MET A 49 3.76 0.19 15.97
C MET A 49 5.13 0.81 16.19
N THR A 50 5.92 0.88 15.13
CA THR A 50 7.21 1.60 15.08
C THR A 50 7.18 2.61 13.95
N PRO A 51 8.05 3.64 13.94
CA PRO A 51 8.10 4.62 12.87
C PRO A 51 8.30 4.00 11.48
N ASP A 52 9.14 2.97 11.36
CA ASP A 52 9.40 2.28 10.09
C ASP A 52 8.15 1.52 9.58
N ILE A 53 7.37 0.93 10.50
CA ILE A 53 6.12 0.25 10.16
C ILE A 53 5.07 1.28 9.75
N GLU A 54 4.97 2.39 10.48
CA GLU A 54 4.05 3.48 10.18
C GLU A 54 4.34 4.08 8.78
N GLU A 55 5.62 4.32 8.46
CA GLU A 55 6.04 4.79 7.13
C GLU A 55 5.65 3.78 6.04
N THR A 56 5.83 2.48 6.29
CA THR A 56 5.43 1.42 5.36
C THR A 56 3.93 1.47 5.06
N PHE A 57 3.09 1.65 6.07
CA PHE A 57 1.64 1.82 5.88
C PHE A 57 1.30 3.07 5.08
N CYS A 58 1.91 4.20 5.41
CA CYS A 58 1.71 5.46 4.66
C CYS A 58 2.07 5.31 3.18
N VAL A 59 3.19 4.65 2.86
CA VAL A 59 3.60 4.40 1.47
C VAL A 59 2.59 3.50 0.75
N ALA A 60 2.14 2.41 1.39
CA ALA A 60 1.19 1.48 0.80
C ALA A 60 -0.17 2.16 0.51
N GLU A 61 -0.68 2.97 1.43
CA GLU A 61 -1.91 3.76 1.23
C GLU A 61 -1.77 4.74 0.07
N HIS A 62 -0.61 5.41 -0.04
CA HIS A 62 -0.36 6.37 -1.12
C HIS A 62 -0.33 5.70 -2.51
N ILE A 63 0.31 4.53 -2.62
CA ILE A 63 0.37 3.76 -3.87
C ILE A 63 -1.05 3.35 -4.33
N LEU A 64 -1.89 2.91 -3.39
CA LEU A 64 -3.26 2.49 -3.71
C LEU A 64 -4.19 3.67 -4.02
N ALA A 65 -4.03 4.81 -3.34
CA ALA A 65 -4.80 6.02 -3.63
C ALA A 65 -4.54 6.54 -5.05
N ALA A 66 -3.28 6.46 -5.53
CA ALA A 66 -2.93 6.84 -6.90
C ALA A 66 -3.55 5.93 -7.97
N ALA A 67 -3.95 4.71 -7.62
CA ALA A 67 -4.57 3.76 -8.53
C ALA A 67 -6.10 3.90 -8.64
N ASN A 68 -6.71 4.77 -7.82
CA ASN A 68 -8.17 4.97 -7.76
C ASN A 68 -8.50 6.48 -7.97
N PRO A 69 -8.30 7.03 -9.19
CA PRO A 69 -8.49 8.45 -9.50
C PRO A 69 -9.96 8.88 -9.57
#